data_AF-A0A8S9E3J2-F1
#
_entry.id   AF-A0A8S9E3J2-F1
#
_cell.length_a   1.000
_cell.length_b   1.000
_cell.length_c   1.000
_cell.angle_alpha   90.00
_cell.angle_beta   90.00
_cell.angle_gamma   90.00
#
_symmetry.space_group_name_H-M   'P 1'
#
loop_
_entity.id
_entity.type
_entity.pdbx_description
1 polymer ?
#
loop_
_entity_poly.entity_id
_entity_poly.type
_entity_poly.pdbx_seq_one_letter_code
_entity_poly.pdbx_strand_id
1 'polypeptide(L)'
;MLARSFRNVLRAVTLGASLVLTQTPAFADGSETLGPPGIAIQNGTQIVAAGTGMVNQPGIINLTVPAGATIKQVLLYWAGRDATIPPTGDNEVIVNGNSVTGTQIGTVNRVVGFRADITGLGLVSNGNNVLTVENMAFGLTNDGTGVLVIVDDGSGGTIQLRDGVDQAYALNPPPNNTTVPQTFTFVPATINRTANLAMFFGSVAGTASSGGAGIFRPSAIEVTVEGQPTVVYNNLLDSVSGEEWDTVNLPVNVPAGASKLTVQALSVDNLSLYPDPADDWKVASFNWITAGLSLPPDQCGPCNGKVSMLTLQYTGSTPNALVQVYPKRSLTPVFSGTVQPNEMFTFNGNDKFGTLGTDITIKVNGVVNASIHTSCSQPIGPGLVSGDFLVVAGSSRNGGALCPIGQTPPPPPVGTGVCDGKVNALTLKYNGLASAAIKVVQKDSKNLLTVFDGTVAAGAQFSFVGADKMGTLGVEITIYVNGVKNTSIHTSCSQPIGPGLVSGAFTVIAGTSRNGGALPPL
;
A
#
# COMPACT_ATOMS: atom_id res chain seq x y z
N MET A 1 -0.56 -80.12 39.35
CA MET A 1 -0.52 -80.31 37.88
C MET A 1 -1.69 -79.51 37.30
N LEU A 2 -1.46 -78.77 36.21
CA LEU A 2 -2.36 -77.81 35.50
C LEU A 2 -2.53 -76.43 36.19
N ALA A 3 -2.53 -75.27 35.51
CA ALA A 3 -2.08 -74.85 34.18
C ALA A 3 -2.05 -73.30 34.13
N ARG A 4 -1.08 -72.75 33.37
CA ARG A 4 -1.09 -71.52 32.54
C ARG A 4 -1.46 -70.14 33.14
N SER A 5 -0.45 -69.26 33.08
CA SER A 5 -0.52 -67.80 33.16
C SER A 5 -1.11 -67.17 31.89
N PHE A 6 -2.08 -66.26 32.05
CA PHE A 6 -2.45 -65.24 31.08
C PHE A 6 -2.67 -63.92 31.85
N ARG A 7 -1.84 -62.89 31.57
CA ARG A 7 -2.12 -61.50 31.97
C ARG A 7 -2.54 -60.73 30.72
N ASN A 8 -3.80 -60.30 30.71
CA ASN A 8 -4.35 -59.42 29.69
C ASN A 8 -3.90 -57.97 29.93
N VAL A 9 -3.41 -57.33 28.87
CA VAL A 9 -3.12 -55.90 28.80
C VAL A 9 -4.40 -55.18 28.37
N LEU A 10 -4.92 -54.28 29.19
CA LEU A 10 -5.99 -53.37 28.80
C LEU A 10 -5.36 -52.00 28.44
N ARG A 11 -5.42 -51.62 27.17
CA ARG A 11 -5.10 -50.27 26.69
C ARG A 11 -6.33 -49.38 26.86
N ALA A 12 -6.22 -48.33 27.66
CA ALA A 12 -7.20 -47.25 27.67
C ALA A 12 -6.91 -46.30 26.49
N VAL A 13 -7.90 -46.12 25.62
CA VAL A 13 -7.88 -45.11 24.56
C VAL A 13 -8.63 -43.89 25.08
N THR A 14 -7.91 -42.82 25.38
CA THR A 14 -8.48 -41.53 25.76
C THR A 14 -8.76 -40.74 24.49
N LEU A 15 -10.04 -40.58 24.11
CA LEU A 15 -10.45 -39.59 23.11
C LEU A 15 -10.34 -38.19 23.73
N GLY A 16 -9.32 -37.43 23.32
CA GLY A 16 -9.25 -35.99 23.58
C GLY A 16 -10.12 -35.26 22.56
N ALA A 17 -11.28 -34.76 22.98
CA ALA A 17 -12.06 -33.81 22.21
C ALA A 17 -11.44 -32.42 22.38
N SER A 18 -10.73 -31.93 21.35
CA SER A 18 -10.26 -30.54 21.28
C SER A 18 -11.46 -29.62 21.08
N LEU A 19 -11.88 -28.96 22.16
CA LEU A 19 -12.87 -27.89 22.14
C LEU A 19 -12.23 -26.65 21.51
N VAL A 20 -12.52 -26.37 20.24
CA VAL A 20 -12.14 -25.12 19.58
C VAL A 20 -13.11 -24.04 20.05
N LEU A 21 -12.71 -23.26 21.05
CA LEU A 21 -13.40 -22.04 21.45
C LEU A 21 -13.19 -20.98 20.37
N THR A 22 -14.19 -20.72 19.55
CA THR A 22 -14.21 -19.55 18.67
C THR A 22 -14.45 -18.31 19.54
N GLN A 23 -13.38 -17.59 19.90
CA GLN A 23 -13.52 -16.27 20.50
C GLN A 23 -14.12 -15.33 19.45
N THR A 24 -15.35 -14.87 19.66
CA THR A 24 -15.88 -13.73 18.90
C THR A 24 -15.04 -12.51 19.28
N PRO A 25 -14.46 -11.77 18.31
CA PRO A 25 -13.73 -10.56 18.63
C PRO A 25 -14.68 -9.60 19.36
N ALA A 26 -14.30 -9.15 20.55
CA ALA A 26 -14.99 -8.04 21.20
C ALA A 26 -14.71 -6.78 20.36
N PHE A 27 -15.77 -6.08 19.96
CA PHE A 27 -15.65 -4.78 19.31
C PHE A 27 -15.18 -3.74 20.33
N ALA A 28 -14.40 -2.76 19.88
CA ALA A 28 -13.90 -1.70 20.75
C ALA A 28 -14.87 -0.55 20.97
N ASP A 29 -16.02 -0.53 20.28
CA ASP A 29 -17.05 0.49 20.44
C ASP A 29 -17.48 0.58 21.93
N GLY A 30 -17.04 1.64 22.61
CA GLY A 30 -17.29 1.89 24.03
C GLY A 30 -16.17 1.49 25.01
N SER A 31 -14.97 1.15 24.52
CA SER A 31 -13.78 0.89 25.34
C SER A 31 -12.78 2.06 25.30
N GLU A 32 -11.92 2.16 26.33
CA GLU A 32 -10.81 3.12 26.42
C GLU A 32 -9.57 2.66 25.61
N THR A 33 -9.77 1.84 24.57
CA THR A 33 -8.70 1.35 23.71
C THR A 33 -9.17 1.26 22.26
N LEU A 34 -8.22 1.17 21.32
CA LEU A 34 -8.55 0.82 19.95
C LEU A 34 -8.79 -0.68 19.79
N GLY A 35 -9.68 -1.03 18.86
CA GLY A 35 -9.88 -2.41 18.44
C GLY A 35 -10.67 -2.51 17.15
N PRO A 36 -11.13 -3.71 16.77
CA PRO A 36 -11.90 -3.88 15.54
C PRO A 36 -13.15 -2.99 15.53
N PRO A 37 -13.40 -2.23 14.45
CA PRO A 37 -14.58 -1.38 14.34
C PRO A 37 -15.88 -2.17 14.47
N GLY A 38 -16.88 -1.61 15.16
CA GLY A 38 -18.23 -2.20 15.27
C GLY A 38 -19.06 -2.17 13.97
N ILE A 39 -18.46 -1.78 12.84
CA ILE A 39 -19.07 -1.80 11.51
C ILE A 39 -18.31 -2.75 10.58
N ALA A 40 -18.99 -3.22 9.54
CA ALA A 40 -18.33 -3.97 8.48
C ALA A 40 -17.37 -3.05 7.71
N ILE A 41 -16.11 -3.46 7.66
CA ILE A 41 -15.06 -2.78 6.89
C ILE A 41 -14.96 -3.41 5.52
N GLN A 42 -15.12 -2.60 4.47
CA GLN A 42 -15.02 -3.09 3.09
C GLN A 42 -13.58 -3.49 2.77
N ASN A 43 -13.44 -4.54 1.94
CA ASN A 43 -12.14 -4.89 1.40
C ASN A 43 -11.64 -3.78 0.47
N GLY A 44 -10.33 -3.52 0.54
CA GLY A 44 -9.64 -2.57 -0.32
C GLY A 44 -8.14 -2.85 -0.32
N THR A 45 -7.44 -2.13 -1.19
CA THR A 45 -5.99 -2.25 -1.35
C THR A 45 -5.24 -1.17 -0.60
N GLN A 46 -5.87 -0.03 -0.34
CA GLN A 46 -5.26 1.12 0.31
C GLN A 46 -6.27 1.93 1.13
N ILE A 47 -5.74 2.58 2.16
CA ILE A 47 -6.37 3.63 2.95
C ILE A 47 -5.75 4.98 2.57
N VAL A 48 -6.60 5.95 2.25
CA VAL A 48 -6.26 7.37 2.09
C VAL A 48 -6.86 8.11 3.27
N ALA A 49 -6.05 8.84 4.04
CA ALA A 49 -6.51 9.50 5.25
C ALA A 49 -6.03 10.94 5.33
N ALA A 50 -6.92 11.84 5.73
CA ALA A 50 -6.64 13.26 5.95
C ALA A 50 -7.55 13.78 7.07
N GLY A 51 -7.23 14.93 7.67
CA GLY A 51 -8.06 15.50 8.71
C GLY A 51 -7.74 16.95 9.00
N THR A 52 -8.50 17.55 9.91
CA THR A 52 -8.36 18.93 10.32
C THR A 52 -8.73 19.15 11.79
N GLY A 53 -8.01 20.06 12.44
CA GLY A 53 -8.37 20.54 13.78
C GLY A 53 -9.65 21.37 13.77
N MET A 54 -10.46 21.27 14.82
CA MET A 54 -11.81 21.85 14.87
C MET A 54 -12.00 22.90 15.98
N VAL A 55 -10.91 23.35 16.61
CA VAL A 55 -10.94 24.51 17.52
C VAL A 55 -11.45 25.74 16.79
N ASN A 56 -10.99 25.93 15.56
CA ASN A 56 -11.50 26.94 14.63
C ASN A 56 -12.37 26.25 13.58
N GLN A 57 -13.58 26.78 13.36
CA GLN A 57 -14.53 26.22 12.40
C GLN A 57 -14.98 27.27 11.39
N PRO A 58 -15.36 26.87 10.16
CA PRO A 58 -15.35 25.50 9.64
C PRO A 58 -13.94 24.95 9.40
N GLY A 59 -13.76 23.65 9.60
CA GLY A 59 -12.54 22.93 9.25
C GLY A 59 -12.52 22.53 7.77
N ILE A 60 -11.34 22.47 7.16
CA ILE A 60 -11.16 22.06 5.76
C ILE A 60 -10.26 20.82 5.71
N ILE A 61 -10.80 19.71 5.23
CA ILE A 61 -10.04 18.50 4.93
C ILE A 61 -9.75 18.47 3.42
N ASN A 62 -8.46 18.50 3.08
CA ASN A 62 -8.00 18.25 1.71
C ASN A 62 -7.51 16.81 1.62
N LEU A 63 -8.01 16.05 0.65
CA LEU A 63 -7.50 14.71 0.36
C LEU A 63 -7.44 14.43 -1.14
N THR A 64 -6.51 13.57 -1.55
CA THR A 64 -6.40 13.12 -2.93
C THR A 64 -6.60 11.61 -2.99
N VAL A 65 -7.70 11.18 -3.62
CA VAL A 65 -7.96 9.78 -3.91
C VAL A 65 -7.26 9.40 -5.22
N PRO A 66 -6.51 8.28 -5.29
CA PRO A 66 -5.89 7.85 -6.53
C PRO A 66 -6.91 7.77 -7.69
N ALA A 67 -6.59 8.41 -8.80
CA ALA A 67 -7.37 8.27 -10.04
C ALA A 67 -7.40 6.81 -10.49
N GLY A 68 -8.57 6.33 -10.92
CA GLY A 68 -8.77 4.95 -11.36
C GLY A 68 -9.01 3.93 -10.24
N ALA A 69 -8.81 4.30 -8.97
CA ALA A 69 -9.19 3.44 -7.86
C ALA A 69 -10.71 3.46 -7.63
N THR A 70 -11.29 2.33 -7.24
CA THR A 70 -12.69 2.28 -6.82
C THR A 70 -12.77 2.68 -5.34
N ILE A 71 -13.56 3.71 -5.03
CA ILE A 71 -13.88 4.05 -3.63
C ILE A 71 -14.84 2.99 -3.10
N LYS A 72 -14.44 2.30 -2.02
CA LYS A 72 -15.21 1.21 -1.41
C LYS A 72 -15.97 1.67 -0.17
N GLN A 73 -15.34 2.52 0.63
CA GLN A 73 -15.92 3.03 1.86
C GLN A 73 -15.29 4.38 2.23
N VAL A 74 -16.08 5.29 2.81
CA VAL A 74 -15.64 6.58 3.34
C VAL A 74 -16.12 6.69 4.78
N LEU A 75 -15.19 6.73 5.71
CA LEU A 75 -15.44 6.83 7.14
C LEU A 75 -15.02 8.20 7.65
N LEU A 76 -15.94 8.88 8.34
CA LEU A 76 -15.67 10.11 9.06
C LEU A 76 -15.46 9.80 10.54
N TYR A 77 -14.43 10.39 11.12
CA TYR A 77 -14.11 10.32 12.54
C TYR A 77 -14.05 11.72 13.12
N TRP A 78 -14.49 11.88 14.36
CA TRP A 78 -14.27 13.11 15.12
C TRP A 78 -14.23 12.84 16.60
N ALA A 79 -13.57 13.73 17.33
CA ALA A 79 -13.49 13.65 18.78
C ALA A 79 -13.42 15.04 19.41
N GLY A 80 -13.74 15.08 20.69
CA GLY A 80 -13.62 16.28 21.50
C GLY A 80 -13.83 16.02 22.97
N ARG A 81 -13.85 17.10 23.74
CA ARG A 81 -13.89 17.09 25.21
C ARG A 81 -15.12 17.80 25.74
N ASP A 82 -15.78 17.16 26.69
CA ASP A 82 -17.01 17.64 27.31
C ASP A 82 -16.85 18.01 28.78
N ALA A 83 -17.75 18.89 29.23
CA ALA A 83 -17.79 19.33 30.62
C ALA A 83 -18.36 18.26 31.58
N THR A 84 -19.01 17.21 31.05
CA THR A 84 -19.58 16.11 31.84
C THR A 84 -18.67 14.88 31.87
N ILE A 85 -18.85 14.04 32.90
CA ILE A 85 -18.21 12.72 33.03
C ILE A 85 -19.33 11.72 33.43
N PRO A 86 -19.68 10.74 32.57
CA PRO A 86 -19.12 10.53 31.24
C PRO A 86 -19.51 11.66 30.27
N PRO A 87 -18.70 11.91 29.24
CA PRO A 87 -19.00 12.86 28.17
C PRO A 87 -20.16 12.34 27.32
N THR A 88 -21.06 13.22 26.89
CA THR A 88 -22.13 12.87 25.94
C THR A 88 -21.68 13.12 24.51
N GLY A 89 -20.84 14.14 24.32
CA GLY A 89 -20.32 14.60 23.04
C GLY A 89 -21.36 15.22 22.13
N ASP A 90 -20.85 15.87 21.09
CA ASP A 90 -21.66 16.21 19.93
C ASP A 90 -21.55 15.07 18.91
N ASN A 91 -22.62 14.29 18.78
CA ASN A 91 -22.70 13.17 17.85
C ASN A 91 -23.23 13.59 16.48
N GLU A 92 -23.42 14.88 16.21
CA GLU A 92 -23.86 15.38 14.90
C GLU A 92 -22.88 16.43 14.38
N VAL A 93 -22.46 16.31 13.13
CA VAL A 93 -21.64 17.32 12.46
C VAL A 93 -22.21 17.60 11.06
N ILE A 94 -21.83 18.73 10.46
CA ILE A 94 -22.20 19.04 9.08
C ILE A 94 -20.99 18.86 8.17
N VAL A 95 -21.13 18.06 7.11
CA VAL A 95 -20.09 17.85 6.08
C VAL A 95 -20.60 18.28 4.72
N ASN A 96 -19.99 19.31 4.13
CA ASN A 96 -20.42 19.91 2.86
C ASN A 96 -21.93 20.22 2.86
N GLY A 97 -22.47 20.71 3.99
CA GLY A 97 -23.90 21.02 4.17
C GLY A 97 -24.80 19.82 4.49
N ASN A 98 -24.27 18.60 4.61
CA ASN A 98 -25.05 17.41 4.98
C ASN A 98 -24.90 17.13 6.48
N SER A 99 -26.01 16.99 7.20
CA SER A 99 -25.98 16.49 8.58
C SER A 99 -25.52 15.03 8.60
N VAL A 100 -24.56 14.74 9.47
CA VAL A 100 -23.94 13.43 9.67
C VAL A 100 -24.02 13.09 11.15
N THR A 101 -24.73 12.01 11.48
CA THR A 101 -24.81 11.48 12.84
C THR A 101 -23.82 10.34 13.04
N GLY A 102 -23.00 10.45 14.09
CA GLY A 102 -21.97 9.48 14.45
C GLY A 102 -22.44 8.44 15.45
N THR A 103 -21.87 7.25 15.33
CA THR A 103 -21.87 6.23 16.39
C THR A 103 -20.69 6.49 17.30
N GLN A 104 -20.92 6.50 18.61
CA GLN A 104 -19.85 6.62 19.60
C GLN A 104 -18.94 5.39 19.53
N ILE A 105 -17.62 5.60 19.43
CA ILE A 105 -16.63 4.51 19.34
C ILE A 105 -15.82 4.34 20.61
N GLY A 106 -15.84 5.32 21.53
CA GLY A 106 -15.15 5.21 22.81
C GLY A 106 -15.31 6.47 23.64
N THR A 107 -15.10 6.33 24.94
CA THR A 107 -15.10 7.44 25.90
C THR A 107 -14.05 7.19 26.95
N VAL A 108 -13.28 8.22 27.33
CA VAL A 108 -12.34 8.15 28.45
C VAL A 108 -12.27 9.51 29.13
N ASN A 109 -12.47 9.53 30.45
CA ASN A 109 -12.57 10.77 31.24
C ASN A 109 -13.61 11.74 30.69
N ARG A 110 -13.17 12.80 29.99
CA ARG A 110 -14.01 13.84 29.37
C ARG A 110 -14.03 13.76 27.85
N VAL A 111 -13.34 12.78 27.28
CA VAL A 111 -13.13 12.62 25.85
C VAL A 111 -14.14 11.62 25.31
N VAL A 112 -14.69 11.93 24.15
CA VAL A 112 -15.52 11.01 23.38
C VAL A 112 -15.17 11.11 21.91
N GLY A 113 -15.21 9.97 21.23
CA GLY A 113 -14.98 9.85 19.79
C GLY A 113 -16.18 9.24 19.09
N PHE A 114 -16.38 9.65 17.84
CA PHE A 114 -17.46 9.19 16.99
C PHE A 114 -16.96 8.76 15.62
N ARG A 115 -17.73 7.87 14.98
CA ARG A 115 -17.53 7.39 13.62
C ARG A 115 -18.85 7.43 12.85
N ALA A 116 -18.79 7.83 11.59
CA ALA A 116 -19.91 7.68 10.65
C ALA A 116 -19.42 7.11 9.32
N ASP A 117 -20.19 6.19 8.73
CA ASP A 117 -20.00 5.77 7.34
C ASP A 117 -20.76 6.75 6.44
N ILE A 118 -20.00 7.58 5.72
CA ILE A 118 -20.53 8.63 4.83
C ILE A 118 -20.44 8.23 3.35
N THR A 119 -20.17 6.96 3.05
CA THR A 119 -20.02 6.45 1.68
C THR A 119 -21.25 6.80 0.82
N GLY A 120 -22.44 6.65 1.39
CA GLY A 120 -23.71 6.91 0.71
C GLY A 120 -23.96 8.37 0.33
N LEU A 121 -23.21 9.32 0.90
CA LEU A 121 -23.35 10.75 0.59
C LEU A 121 -22.63 11.15 -0.70
N GLY A 122 -21.72 10.31 -1.22
CA GLY A 122 -21.01 10.59 -2.47
C GLY A 122 -20.13 11.84 -2.44
N LEU A 123 -19.66 12.26 -1.24
CA LEU A 123 -18.89 13.49 -1.05
C LEU A 123 -17.41 13.37 -1.48
N VAL A 124 -16.93 12.16 -1.72
CA VAL A 124 -15.57 11.87 -2.13
C VAL A 124 -15.60 11.19 -3.51
N SER A 125 -14.73 11.65 -4.39
CA SER A 125 -14.53 11.15 -5.75
C SER A 125 -13.04 10.92 -6.03
N ASN A 126 -12.72 10.28 -7.16
CA ASN A 126 -11.33 10.16 -7.60
C ASN A 126 -10.68 11.53 -7.85
N GLY A 127 -9.40 11.66 -7.48
CA GLY A 127 -8.66 12.91 -7.59
C GLY A 127 -8.76 13.75 -6.32
N ASN A 128 -8.61 15.07 -6.46
CA ASN A 128 -8.60 16.00 -5.34
C ASN A 128 -10.02 16.23 -4.82
N ASN A 129 -10.18 16.18 -3.50
CA ASN A 129 -11.42 16.46 -2.79
C ASN A 129 -11.16 17.50 -1.71
N VAL A 130 -12.17 18.33 -1.48
CA VAL A 130 -12.21 19.29 -0.38
C VAL A 130 -13.50 19.03 0.38
N LEU A 131 -13.38 18.67 1.65
CA LEU A 131 -14.51 18.53 2.56
C LEU A 131 -14.46 19.67 3.58
N THR A 132 -15.58 20.36 3.73
CA THR A 132 -15.80 21.36 4.77
C THR A 132 -16.60 20.70 5.89
N VAL A 133 -16.08 20.76 7.11
CA VAL A 133 -16.74 20.22 8.32
C VAL A 133 -17.05 21.38 9.26
N GLU A 134 -18.27 21.42 9.79
CA GLU A 134 -18.74 22.47 10.68
C GLU A 134 -19.77 21.96 11.69
N ASN A 135 -20.19 22.84 12.59
CA ASN A 135 -21.17 22.57 13.63
C ASN A 135 -20.75 21.43 14.58
N MET A 136 -19.45 21.32 14.89
CA MET A 136 -18.97 20.47 15.97
C MET A 136 -19.01 21.27 17.29
N ALA A 137 -19.72 20.78 18.30
CA ALA A 137 -20.02 21.53 19.51
C ALA A 137 -19.83 20.72 20.80
N PHE A 138 -18.58 20.43 21.16
CA PHE A 138 -18.22 19.89 22.47
C PHE A 138 -18.20 20.98 23.54
N GLY A 139 -18.53 20.62 24.78
CA GLY A 139 -18.67 21.55 25.91
C GLY A 139 -17.36 22.15 26.44
N LEU A 140 -16.19 21.61 26.05
CA LEU A 140 -14.87 22.19 26.38
C LEU A 140 -14.03 22.45 25.14
N THR A 141 -13.76 21.43 24.32
CA THR A 141 -12.84 21.57 23.18
C THR A 141 -13.26 20.66 22.03
N ASN A 142 -13.31 21.24 20.84
CA ASN A 142 -13.48 20.51 19.59
C ASN A 142 -12.08 20.12 19.10
N ASP A 143 -11.64 18.88 19.39
CA ASP A 143 -10.27 18.48 19.06
C ASP A 143 -10.08 18.46 17.54
N GLY A 144 -10.87 17.64 16.83
CA GLY A 144 -10.76 17.59 15.37
C GLY A 144 -11.59 16.51 14.69
N THR A 145 -11.43 16.45 13.37
CA THR A 145 -12.10 15.48 12.50
C THR A 145 -11.16 14.94 11.42
N GLY A 146 -11.30 13.66 11.09
CA GLY A 146 -10.54 12.99 10.05
C GLY A 146 -11.45 12.17 9.15
N VAL A 147 -11.08 12.07 7.88
CA VAL A 147 -11.72 11.20 6.89
C VAL A 147 -10.75 10.10 6.48
N LEU A 148 -11.26 8.88 6.46
CA LEU A 148 -10.54 7.68 6.03
C LEU A 148 -11.30 7.06 4.85
N VAL A 149 -10.64 6.98 3.70
CA VAL A 149 -11.20 6.43 2.47
C VAL A 149 -10.53 5.09 2.18
N ILE A 150 -11.34 4.04 2.09
CA ILE A 150 -10.90 2.72 1.63
C ILE A 150 -11.08 2.68 0.12
N VAL A 151 -9.99 2.41 -0.58
CA VAL A 151 -9.96 2.33 -2.04
C VAL A 151 -9.44 0.97 -2.50
N ASP A 152 -9.83 0.60 -3.72
CA ASP A 152 -9.37 -0.60 -4.41
C ASP A 152 -8.89 -0.23 -5.81
N ASP A 153 -7.58 -0.27 -5.99
CA ASP A 153 -6.90 -0.03 -7.26
C ASP A 153 -6.63 -1.33 -8.05
N GLY A 154 -7.13 -2.46 -7.58
CA GLY A 154 -6.90 -3.78 -8.19
C GLY A 154 -5.50 -4.34 -7.99
N SER A 155 -4.65 -3.71 -7.18
CA SER A 155 -3.29 -4.21 -6.91
C SER A 155 -3.25 -5.48 -6.06
N GLY A 156 -4.33 -5.82 -5.36
CA GLY A 156 -4.38 -6.98 -4.46
C GLY A 156 -3.75 -6.76 -3.09
N GLY A 157 -3.55 -5.50 -2.69
CA GLY A 157 -3.19 -5.15 -1.31
C GLY A 157 -4.29 -5.52 -0.30
N THR A 158 -3.93 -5.46 0.98
CA THR A 158 -4.85 -5.72 2.10
C THR A 158 -4.88 -4.53 3.05
N ILE A 159 -6.04 -4.27 3.64
CA ILE A 159 -6.21 -3.27 4.68
C ILE A 159 -6.66 -3.90 6.01
N GLN A 160 -6.33 -3.25 7.11
CA GLN A 160 -6.88 -3.53 8.44
C GLN A 160 -7.17 -2.20 9.12
N LEU A 161 -8.23 -2.14 9.92
CA LEU A 161 -8.63 -0.94 10.63
C LEU A 161 -8.88 -1.25 12.10
N ARG A 162 -8.51 -0.31 12.95
CA ARG A 162 -8.79 -0.29 14.38
C ARG A 162 -9.27 1.10 14.75
N ASP A 163 -10.29 1.21 15.58
CA ASP A 163 -10.78 2.49 16.09
C ASP A 163 -11.33 2.35 17.52
N GLY A 164 -11.58 3.50 18.15
CA GLY A 164 -11.92 3.63 19.55
C GLY A 164 -11.51 5.00 20.09
N VAL A 165 -11.28 5.09 21.40
CA VAL A 165 -10.63 6.25 22.04
C VAL A 165 -9.64 5.75 23.07
N ASP A 166 -8.35 5.82 22.76
CA ASP A 166 -7.26 5.39 23.63
C ASP A 166 -6.43 6.62 24.06
N GLN A 167 -6.55 7.02 25.32
CA GLN A 167 -5.94 8.24 25.85
C GLN A 167 -4.60 7.95 26.52
N ALA A 168 -3.61 8.81 26.24
CA ALA A 168 -2.36 8.83 26.99
C ALA A 168 -2.04 10.23 27.49
N TYR A 169 -1.83 10.34 28.80
CA TYR A 169 -1.13 11.46 29.41
C TYR A 169 -0.30 10.96 30.58
N ALA A 170 1.02 11.15 30.56
CA ALA A 170 1.93 10.50 31.50
C ALA A 170 1.61 10.75 32.98
N LEU A 171 0.93 11.86 33.31
CA LEU A 171 0.54 12.22 34.68
C LEU A 171 -0.80 11.61 35.13
N ASN A 172 -1.58 11.02 34.22
CA ASN A 172 -2.79 10.30 34.61
C ASN A 172 -2.43 9.04 35.41
N PRO A 173 -3.33 8.51 36.24
CA PRO A 173 -3.19 7.16 36.75
C PRO A 173 -3.38 6.12 35.64
N PRO A 174 -2.76 4.92 35.75
CA PRO A 174 -3.09 3.80 34.89
C PRO A 174 -4.60 3.48 34.89
N PRO A 175 -5.18 3.06 33.76
CA PRO A 175 -4.50 2.76 32.49
C PRO A 175 -4.25 3.98 31.58
N ASN A 176 -4.80 5.16 31.87
CA ASN A 176 -4.86 6.32 30.96
C ASN A 176 -3.53 7.12 30.87
N ASN A 177 -2.45 6.55 31.40
CA ASN A 177 -1.12 7.13 31.35
C ASN A 177 -0.29 6.69 30.13
N THR A 178 -0.82 5.74 29.39
CA THR A 178 -0.25 5.21 28.14
C THR A 178 -1.38 4.67 27.27
N THR A 179 -1.12 4.50 25.97
CA THR A 179 -2.08 3.78 25.11
C THR A 179 -1.85 2.27 25.15
N VAL A 180 -2.81 1.48 24.70
CA VAL A 180 -2.63 0.04 24.50
C VAL A 180 -1.98 -0.23 23.13
N PRO A 181 -0.91 -1.03 23.06
CA PRO A 181 -0.32 -1.42 21.78
C PRO A 181 -1.32 -2.10 20.85
N GLN A 182 -1.34 -1.65 19.60
CA GLN A 182 -2.20 -2.21 18.55
C GLN A 182 -1.38 -3.08 17.61
N THR A 183 -1.79 -4.34 17.44
CA THR A 183 -1.11 -5.31 16.58
C THR A 183 -1.93 -5.59 15.32
N PHE A 184 -1.30 -5.43 14.17
CA PHE A 184 -1.81 -5.86 12.87
C PHE A 184 -1.11 -7.15 12.47
N THR A 185 -1.89 -8.17 12.10
CA THR A 185 -1.38 -9.48 11.67
C THR A 185 -1.69 -9.69 10.20
N PHE A 186 -0.73 -10.18 9.43
CA PHE A 186 -0.88 -10.36 7.99
C PHE A 186 -0.12 -11.59 7.52
N VAL A 187 -0.47 -12.07 6.33
CA VAL A 187 0.25 -13.18 5.70
C VAL A 187 1.69 -12.71 5.38
N PRO A 188 2.71 -13.48 5.77
CA PRO A 188 4.09 -13.21 5.40
C PRO A 188 4.28 -13.20 3.88
N ALA A 189 5.08 -12.26 3.37
CA ALA A 189 5.46 -12.20 1.97
C ALA A 189 6.91 -12.63 1.77
N THR A 190 7.29 -13.02 0.55
CA THR A 190 8.68 -13.36 0.20
C THR A 190 9.52 -12.14 -0.18
N ILE A 191 8.92 -10.95 -0.20
CA ILE A 191 9.54 -9.67 -0.55
C ILE A 191 9.36 -8.66 0.59
N ASN A 192 10.18 -7.62 0.59
CA ASN A 192 9.89 -6.48 1.47
C ASN A 192 8.71 -5.71 0.91
N ARG A 193 7.92 -5.12 1.79
CA ARG A 193 6.80 -4.26 1.46
C ARG A 193 6.89 -2.98 2.28
N THR A 194 6.32 -1.90 1.78
CA THR A 194 6.16 -0.68 2.55
C THR A 194 4.68 -0.56 2.89
N ALA A 195 4.33 -0.78 4.14
CA ALA A 195 2.99 -0.55 4.63
C ALA A 195 2.76 0.97 4.82
N ASN A 196 1.52 1.42 4.71
CA ASN A 196 1.10 2.74 5.17
C ASN A 196 0.27 2.57 6.44
N LEU A 197 0.68 3.22 7.53
CA LEU A 197 -0.05 3.28 8.78
C LEU A 197 -0.67 4.67 8.95
N ALA A 198 -1.97 4.77 8.70
CA ALA A 198 -2.76 5.99 8.87
C ALA A 198 -3.33 6.05 10.28
N MET A 199 -3.18 7.17 10.99
CA MET A 199 -3.61 7.34 12.37
C MET A 199 -4.20 8.73 12.60
N PHE A 200 -5.22 8.83 13.46
CA PHE A 200 -5.78 10.11 13.90
C PHE A 200 -5.61 10.31 15.40
N PHE A 201 -5.18 11.51 15.76
CA PHE A 201 -4.97 11.93 17.14
C PHE A 201 -5.68 13.26 17.40
N GLY A 202 -6.47 13.31 18.46
CA GLY A 202 -7.05 14.55 19.01
C GLY A 202 -6.34 14.97 20.29
N SER A 203 -6.56 16.21 20.74
CA SER A 203 -5.97 16.75 21.97
C SER A 203 -4.43 16.69 21.98
N VAL A 204 -3.83 16.81 20.79
CA VAL A 204 -2.37 16.93 20.59
C VAL A 204 -1.89 18.33 21.04
N ALA A 205 -0.61 18.67 20.82
CA ALA A 205 -0.09 19.99 21.21
C ALA A 205 -0.89 21.13 20.55
N GLY A 206 -1.40 22.11 21.31
CA GLY A 206 -2.21 23.21 20.78
C GLY A 206 -2.55 24.24 21.86
N THR A 207 -3.14 25.39 21.49
CA THR A 207 -3.41 26.45 22.49
C THR A 207 -4.51 26.01 23.45
N ALA A 208 -5.51 25.26 23.00
CA ALA A 208 -6.57 24.74 23.86
C ALA A 208 -6.03 23.74 24.91
N SER A 209 -5.17 22.79 24.52
CA SER A 209 -4.61 21.79 25.43
C SER A 209 -3.49 22.29 26.33
N SER A 210 -2.89 23.44 26.03
CA SER A 210 -1.81 24.06 26.81
C SER A 210 -2.25 25.25 27.66
N GLY A 211 -3.56 25.47 27.82
CA GLY A 211 -4.08 26.60 28.61
C GLY A 211 -3.78 27.97 27.97
N GLY A 212 -3.74 28.03 26.64
CA GLY A 212 -3.50 29.23 25.84
C GLY A 212 -2.04 29.49 25.50
N ALA A 213 -1.09 28.69 26.01
CA ALA A 213 0.34 28.95 25.83
C ALA A 213 0.89 28.47 24.46
N GLY A 214 0.18 27.58 23.76
CA GLY A 214 0.59 27.00 22.48
C GLY A 214 1.91 26.24 22.57
N ILE A 215 2.22 25.64 23.73
CA ILE A 215 3.49 24.94 23.91
C ILE A 215 3.53 23.64 23.11
N PHE A 216 4.68 23.35 22.52
CA PHE A 216 4.98 22.03 21.97
C PHE A 216 4.85 20.98 23.07
N ARG A 217 4.25 19.83 22.76
CA ARG A 217 4.04 18.74 23.74
C ARG A 217 4.69 17.45 23.25
N PRO A 218 5.78 16.99 23.89
CA PRO A 218 6.49 15.81 23.44
C PRO A 218 5.63 14.54 23.42
N SER A 219 5.84 13.73 22.40
CA SER A 219 5.17 12.46 22.18
C SER A 219 6.09 11.51 21.41
N ALA A 220 5.75 10.22 21.39
CA ALA A 220 6.41 9.26 20.52
C ALA A 220 5.41 8.28 19.92
N ILE A 221 5.65 7.86 18.68
CA ILE A 221 4.99 6.70 18.07
C ILE A 221 6.05 5.62 17.92
N GLU A 222 5.84 4.49 18.61
CA GLU A 222 6.71 3.33 18.51
C GLU A 222 6.11 2.32 17.54
N VAL A 223 6.92 1.87 16.58
CA VAL A 223 6.52 0.86 15.60
C VAL A 223 7.51 -0.30 15.63
N THR A 224 7.00 -1.51 15.89
CA THR A 224 7.78 -2.74 15.90
C THR A 224 7.25 -3.68 14.83
N VAL A 225 8.08 -4.00 13.84
CA VAL A 225 7.79 -5.07 12.88
C VAL A 225 8.50 -6.34 13.32
N GLU A 226 7.86 -7.50 13.15
CA GLU A 226 8.45 -8.78 13.54
C GLU A 226 9.86 -8.98 12.98
N GLY A 227 10.78 -9.36 13.87
CA GLY A 227 12.18 -9.59 13.51
C GLY A 227 12.98 -8.31 13.23
N GLN A 228 12.44 -7.13 13.52
CA GLN A 228 13.12 -5.84 13.42
C GLN A 228 13.18 -5.13 14.79
N PRO A 229 14.18 -4.26 15.02
CA PRO A 229 14.17 -3.34 16.16
C PRO A 229 12.96 -2.40 16.11
N THR A 230 12.49 -1.95 17.28
CA THR A 230 11.48 -0.89 17.36
C THR A 230 12.04 0.41 16.78
N VAL A 231 11.27 1.03 15.88
CA VAL A 231 11.53 2.37 15.38
C VAL A 231 10.69 3.36 16.19
N VAL A 232 11.33 4.42 16.68
CA VAL A 232 10.69 5.46 17.49
C VAL A 232 10.61 6.75 16.70
N TYR A 233 9.39 7.23 16.48
CA TYR A 233 9.11 8.50 15.83
C TYR A 233 8.73 9.52 16.90
N ASN A 234 9.71 10.31 17.34
CA ASN A 234 9.48 11.35 18.34
C ASN A 234 8.81 12.57 17.71
N ASN A 235 7.87 13.16 18.44
CA ASN A 235 7.35 14.50 18.21
C ASN A 235 6.67 14.68 16.85
N LEU A 236 5.97 13.64 16.36
CA LEU A 236 5.11 13.74 15.17
C LEU A 236 3.74 14.39 15.47
N LEU A 237 3.33 14.45 16.74
CA LEU A 237 2.06 15.05 17.14
C LEU A 237 2.29 16.49 17.59
N ASP A 238 1.91 17.45 16.75
CA ASP A 238 2.13 18.90 16.93
C ASP A 238 1.07 19.79 16.26
N SER A 239 -0.18 19.32 16.13
CA SER A 239 -1.23 20.06 15.39
C SER A 239 -0.86 20.41 13.94
N VAL A 240 -0.11 19.54 13.28
CA VAL A 240 0.29 19.66 11.88
C VAL A 240 -0.94 19.67 10.96
N SER A 241 -1.99 18.94 11.33
CA SER A 241 -3.27 18.92 10.59
C SER A 241 -4.24 20.01 11.02
N GLY A 242 -3.86 20.92 11.92
CA GLY A 242 -4.71 21.95 12.49
C GLY A 242 -4.81 21.82 14.00
N GLU A 243 -5.25 22.88 14.65
CA GLU A 243 -5.21 23.00 16.10
C GLU A 243 -5.97 21.85 16.80
N GLU A 244 -5.27 21.17 17.72
CA GLU A 244 -5.72 20.00 18.49
C GLU A 244 -5.93 18.71 17.69
N TRP A 245 -5.48 18.63 16.43
CA TRP A 245 -5.60 17.43 15.61
C TRP A 245 -4.37 17.11 14.77
N ASP A 246 -4.02 15.83 14.73
CA ASP A 246 -3.04 15.29 13.79
C ASP A 246 -3.56 14.08 13.04
N THR A 247 -3.39 14.14 11.72
CA THR A 247 -3.45 12.98 10.83
C THR A 247 -2.04 12.55 10.46
N VAL A 248 -1.65 11.38 10.93
CA VAL A 248 -0.32 10.80 10.69
C VAL A 248 -0.45 9.69 9.66
N ASN A 249 0.23 9.82 8.51
CA ASN A 249 0.38 8.77 7.52
C ASN A 249 1.84 8.31 7.51
N LEU A 250 2.12 7.15 8.08
CA LEU A 250 3.47 6.69 8.34
C LEU A 250 3.85 5.50 7.43
N PRO A 251 4.83 5.64 6.52
CA PRO A 251 5.35 4.50 5.78
C PRO A 251 6.21 3.61 6.69
N VAL A 252 5.93 2.31 6.71
CA VAL A 252 6.63 1.32 7.54
C VAL A 252 7.20 0.22 6.66
N ASN A 253 8.51 -0.01 6.75
CA ASN A 253 9.15 -1.12 6.06
C ASN A 253 8.81 -2.45 6.75
N VAL A 254 8.18 -3.36 6.00
CA VAL A 254 7.83 -4.72 6.41
C VAL A 254 8.75 -5.68 5.65
N PRO A 255 9.76 -6.29 6.31
CA PRO A 255 10.67 -7.20 5.63
C PRO A 255 9.98 -8.50 5.22
N ALA A 256 10.56 -9.18 4.23
CA ALA A 256 10.16 -10.53 3.84
C ALA A 256 10.10 -11.46 5.07
N GLY A 257 9.05 -12.28 5.15
CA GLY A 257 8.83 -13.23 6.23
C GLY A 257 8.18 -12.65 7.49
N ALA A 258 8.08 -11.32 7.66
CA ALA A 258 7.36 -10.74 8.79
C ALA A 258 5.84 -11.01 8.68
N SER A 259 5.21 -11.30 9.81
CA SER A 259 3.77 -11.62 9.89
C SER A 259 2.95 -10.63 10.73
N LYS A 260 3.64 -9.71 11.43
CA LYS A 260 2.99 -8.75 12.33
C LYS A 260 3.73 -7.43 12.42
N LEU A 261 2.94 -6.39 12.67
CA LEU A 261 3.38 -5.03 13.00
C LEU A 261 2.62 -4.60 14.25
N THR A 262 3.33 -4.09 15.26
CA THR A 262 2.74 -3.48 16.45
C THR A 262 3.06 -2.00 16.45
N VAL A 263 2.09 -1.18 16.82
CA VAL A 263 2.26 0.26 17.03
C VAL A 263 1.69 0.69 18.38
N GLN A 264 2.35 1.64 19.05
CA GLN A 264 1.86 2.28 20.26
C GLN A 264 2.20 3.78 20.21
N ALA A 265 1.26 4.63 20.62
CA ALA A 265 1.51 6.06 20.81
C ALA A 265 1.73 6.35 22.29
N LEU A 266 2.75 7.16 22.61
CA LEU A 266 3.22 7.40 23.96
C LEU A 266 3.28 8.90 24.27
N SER A 267 2.81 9.27 25.46
CA SER A 267 2.99 10.58 26.06
C SER A 267 4.36 10.64 26.75
N VAL A 268 5.44 10.95 26.03
CA VAL A 268 6.82 10.90 26.55
C VAL A 268 7.71 11.98 25.94
N ASP A 269 8.74 12.42 26.67
CA ASP A 269 9.79 13.33 26.19
C ASP A 269 11.14 12.61 26.04
N ASN A 270 11.26 11.79 25.00
CA ASN A 270 12.48 11.02 24.72
C ASN A 270 13.69 11.90 24.35
N LEU A 271 13.46 13.16 23.97
CA LEU A 271 14.51 14.08 23.54
C LEU A 271 14.93 15.06 24.65
N SER A 272 14.34 14.94 25.85
CA SER A 272 14.59 15.85 26.98
C SER A 272 14.45 17.32 26.59
N LEU A 273 13.40 17.65 25.83
CA LEU A 273 13.06 19.03 25.50
C LEU A 273 12.70 19.85 26.74
N TYR A 274 12.19 19.20 27.78
CA TYR A 274 11.92 19.79 29.08
C TYR A 274 12.67 19.04 30.19
N PRO A 275 13.95 19.37 30.44
CA PRO A 275 14.80 18.61 31.37
C PRO A 275 14.51 18.90 32.86
N ASP A 276 13.70 19.92 33.17
CA ASP A 276 13.27 20.22 34.54
C ASP A 276 12.09 19.30 34.91
N PRO A 277 12.18 18.47 35.97
CA PRO A 277 11.06 17.63 36.41
C PRO A 277 9.78 18.41 36.74
N ALA A 278 9.88 19.72 37.04
CA ALA A 278 8.71 20.58 37.22
C ALA A 278 7.90 20.76 35.92
N ASP A 279 8.48 20.41 34.77
CA ASP A 279 7.90 20.52 33.44
C ASP A 279 7.40 19.17 32.87
N ASP A 280 7.43 18.08 33.64
CA ASP A 280 6.95 16.75 33.21
C ASP A 280 5.49 16.78 32.69
N TRP A 281 4.69 17.76 33.11
CA TRP A 281 3.31 17.96 32.65
C TRP A 281 3.21 18.38 31.18
N LYS A 282 4.30 18.82 30.55
CA LYS A 282 4.35 19.35 29.19
C LYS A 282 4.31 18.27 28.11
N VAL A 283 4.44 16.99 28.44
CA VAL A 283 4.19 15.89 27.48
C VAL A 283 2.75 15.92 26.96
N ALA A 284 2.53 15.33 25.78
CA ALA A 284 1.22 15.37 25.11
C ALA A 284 0.12 14.63 25.89
N SER A 285 -1.08 15.20 25.92
CA SER A 285 -2.28 14.58 26.51
C SER A 285 -3.26 14.24 25.39
N PHE A 286 -2.86 13.33 24.50
CA PHE A 286 -3.59 13.05 23.27
C PHE A 286 -4.59 11.90 23.43
N ASN A 287 -5.51 11.83 22.46
CA ASN A 287 -6.50 10.79 22.29
C ASN A 287 -6.28 10.13 20.93
N TRP A 288 -5.90 8.85 20.92
CA TRP A 288 -5.76 8.07 19.69
C TRP A 288 -7.12 7.51 19.28
N ILE A 289 -7.58 7.86 18.08
CA ILE A 289 -8.97 7.62 17.64
C ILE A 289 -9.06 6.47 16.64
N THR A 290 -8.10 6.37 15.73
CA THR A 290 -8.08 5.32 14.72
C THR A 290 -6.66 4.99 14.26
N ALA A 291 -6.48 3.75 13.79
CA ALA A 291 -5.28 3.26 13.15
C ALA A 291 -5.66 2.31 12.00
N GLY A 292 -5.33 2.69 10.77
CA GLY A 292 -5.52 1.92 9.55
C GLY A 292 -4.19 1.48 8.96
N LEU A 293 -4.02 0.17 8.72
CA LEU A 293 -2.87 -0.38 8.01
C LEU A 293 -3.26 -0.68 6.57
N SER A 294 -2.55 -0.11 5.60
CA SER A 294 -2.53 -0.57 4.21
C SER A 294 -1.26 -1.34 3.95
N LEU A 295 -1.38 -2.55 3.44
CA LEU A 295 -0.24 -3.41 3.15
C LEU A 295 -0.32 -3.84 1.68
N PRO A 296 0.68 -3.48 0.85
CA PRO A 296 0.74 -3.90 -0.55
C PRO A 296 0.68 -5.43 -0.72
N PRO A 297 0.33 -5.93 -1.92
CA PRO A 297 0.33 -7.36 -2.23
C PRO A 297 1.68 -8.01 -1.92
N ASP A 298 1.66 -9.32 -1.68
CA ASP A 298 2.85 -10.15 -1.47
C ASP A 298 3.66 -10.39 -2.76
N GLN A 299 3.09 -10.00 -3.90
CA GLN A 299 3.72 -10.03 -5.22
C GLN A 299 3.90 -8.62 -5.78
N CYS A 300 5.08 -8.38 -6.32
CA CYS A 300 5.40 -7.21 -7.11
C CYS A 300 5.94 -7.68 -8.46
N GLY A 301 5.74 -6.88 -9.50
CA GLY A 301 6.28 -7.13 -10.82
C GLY A 301 7.44 -6.20 -11.15
N PRO A 302 8.31 -6.60 -12.10
CA PRO A 302 9.24 -5.65 -12.70
C PRO A 302 8.46 -4.51 -13.33
N CYS A 303 9.02 -3.29 -13.31
CA CYS A 303 8.43 -2.18 -14.03
C CYS A 303 8.28 -2.56 -15.51
N ASN A 304 7.05 -2.60 -16.01
CA ASN A 304 6.74 -2.90 -17.41
C ASN A 304 5.65 -1.96 -17.92
N GLY A 305 5.85 -1.41 -19.11
CA GLY A 305 4.85 -0.58 -19.78
C GLY A 305 4.78 0.86 -19.27
N LYS A 306 5.84 1.33 -18.60
CA LYS A 306 5.94 2.61 -17.85
C LYS A 306 5.17 2.59 -16.54
N VAL A 307 5.56 3.48 -15.65
CA VAL A 307 4.89 3.69 -14.37
C VAL A 307 3.53 4.36 -14.59
N SER A 308 2.48 3.79 -14.02
CA SER A 308 1.10 4.29 -14.04
C SER A 308 0.77 5.12 -12.81
N MET A 309 1.37 4.81 -11.66
CA MET A 309 1.10 5.48 -10.39
C MET A 309 2.36 5.52 -9.53
N LEU A 310 2.56 6.60 -8.79
CA LEU A 310 3.52 6.66 -7.69
C LEU A 310 2.85 7.24 -6.44
N THR A 311 3.27 6.73 -5.29
CA THR A 311 3.09 7.38 -3.99
C THR A 311 4.47 7.84 -3.53
N LEU A 312 4.58 9.14 -3.25
CA LEU A 312 5.81 9.74 -2.76
C LEU A 312 5.60 10.24 -1.33
N GLN A 313 6.63 10.09 -0.50
CA GLN A 313 6.76 10.81 0.76
C GLN A 313 7.65 12.03 0.54
N TYR A 314 7.21 13.20 1.00
CA TYR A 314 8.04 14.40 1.01
C TYR A 314 8.96 14.39 2.24
N THR A 315 10.26 14.25 2.03
CA THR A 315 11.27 14.19 3.09
C THR A 315 11.96 15.54 3.33
N GLY A 316 11.50 16.61 2.66
CA GLY A 316 12.00 17.96 2.86
C GLY A 316 11.50 18.57 4.17
N SER A 317 12.23 19.55 4.70
CA SER A 317 11.94 20.19 5.98
C SER A 317 11.02 21.41 5.91
N THR A 318 10.65 21.86 4.70
CA THR A 318 9.82 23.07 4.55
C THR A 318 8.34 22.74 4.79
N PRO A 319 7.68 23.33 5.81
CA PRO A 319 6.24 23.16 6.03
C PRO A 319 5.42 23.85 4.95
N ASN A 320 4.20 23.37 4.72
CA ASN A 320 3.28 23.89 3.70
C ASN A 320 3.93 24.03 2.30
N ALA A 321 4.75 23.06 1.89
CA ALA A 321 5.46 23.14 0.63
C ALA A 321 4.49 22.95 -0.55
N LEU A 322 4.47 23.88 -1.51
CA LEU A 322 3.72 23.68 -2.75
C LEU A 322 4.48 22.71 -3.65
N VAL A 323 4.02 21.46 -3.70
CA VAL A 323 4.60 20.39 -4.51
C VAL A 323 3.82 20.25 -5.80
N GLN A 324 4.54 20.23 -6.93
CA GLN A 324 3.96 20.04 -8.25
C GLN A 324 4.73 18.99 -9.05
N VAL A 325 4.02 18.03 -9.63
CA VAL A 325 4.61 16.93 -10.41
C VAL A 325 4.20 17.03 -11.86
N TYR A 326 5.16 17.17 -12.77
CA TYR A 326 4.93 17.31 -14.20
C TYR A 326 5.46 16.10 -14.97
N PRO A 327 4.63 15.39 -15.75
CA PRO A 327 5.13 14.45 -16.75
C PRO A 327 5.99 15.18 -17.78
N LYS A 328 7.00 14.50 -18.31
CA LYS A 328 7.88 15.07 -19.34
C LYS A 328 7.07 15.59 -20.53
N ARG A 329 7.36 16.84 -20.92
CA ARG A 329 6.68 17.58 -22.00
C ARG A 329 5.20 17.88 -21.73
N SER A 330 4.70 17.69 -20.52
CA SER A 330 3.42 18.22 -20.07
C SER A 330 3.63 19.58 -19.40
N LEU A 331 2.78 20.54 -19.72
CA LEU A 331 2.68 21.82 -19.00
C LEU A 331 1.67 21.76 -17.85
N THR A 332 0.85 20.71 -17.81
CA THR A 332 -0.13 20.47 -16.75
C THR A 332 0.45 19.46 -15.76
N PRO A 333 0.45 19.76 -14.45
CA PRO A 333 0.90 18.80 -13.46
C PRO A 333 -0.10 17.65 -13.29
N VAL A 334 0.39 16.44 -13.00
CA VAL A 334 -0.43 15.30 -12.53
C VAL A 334 -0.72 15.36 -11.04
N PHE A 335 0.01 16.21 -10.31
CA PHE A 335 -0.22 16.51 -8.91
C PHE A 335 0.16 17.96 -8.63
N SER A 336 -0.68 18.68 -7.89
CA SER A 336 -0.38 20.00 -7.36
C SER A 336 -1.08 20.13 -6.00
N GLY A 337 -0.31 20.27 -4.93
CA GLY A 337 -0.85 20.34 -3.58
C GLY A 337 0.15 20.93 -2.59
N THR A 338 -0.36 21.42 -1.48
CA THR A 338 0.44 21.79 -0.30
C THR A 338 0.72 20.53 0.48
N VAL A 339 2.00 20.24 0.75
CA VAL A 339 2.47 19.00 1.38
C VAL A 339 3.34 19.35 2.58
N GLN A 340 3.10 18.70 3.72
CA GLN A 340 3.89 18.82 4.94
C GLN A 340 5.11 17.88 4.93
N PRO A 341 6.17 18.18 5.70
CA PRO A 341 7.23 17.23 5.96
C PRO A 341 6.68 15.86 6.39
N ASN A 342 7.21 14.80 5.80
CA ASN A 342 6.80 13.40 5.94
C ASN A 342 5.42 13.04 5.37
N GLU A 343 4.66 13.98 4.83
CA GLU A 343 3.38 13.69 4.20
C GLU A 343 3.56 12.87 2.92
N MET A 344 2.65 11.92 2.71
CA MET A 344 2.58 11.09 1.51
C MET A 344 1.46 11.55 0.59
N PHE A 345 1.73 11.54 -0.71
CA PHE A 345 0.74 11.84 -1.72
C PHE A 345 0.87 10.89 -2.90
N THR A 346 -0.27 10.52 -3.48
CA THR A 346 -0.36 9.58 -4.61
C THR A 346 -0.87 10.30 -5.84
N PHE A 347 -0.28 10.00 -7.00
CA PHE A 347 -0.73 10.54 -8.28
C PHE A 347 -0.60 9.52 -9.40
N ASN A 348 -1.42 9.70 -10.43
CA ASN A 348 -1.52 8.80 -11.56
C ASN A 348 -1.08 9.47 -12.86
N GLY A 349 -0.66 8.64 -13.80
CA GLY A 349 -0.44 9.01 -15.19
C GLY A 349 -1.70 9.50 -15.87
N ASN A 350 -1.58 10.60 -16.61
CA ASN A 350 -2.67 11.18 -17.40
C ASN A 350 -2.42 11.11 -18.91
N ASP A 351 -1.41 10.37 -19.37
CA ASP A 351 -1.24 10.14 -20.80
C ASP A 351 -2.35 9.23 -21.35
N LYS A 352 -2.43 9.09 -22.68
CA LYS A 352 -3.45 8.27 -23.36
C LYS A 352 -3.49 6.79 -22.96
N PHE A 353 -2.52 6.34 -22.16
CA PHE A 353 -2.39 4.98 -21.65
C PHE A 353 -2.49 4.91 -20.13
N GLY A 354 -2.80 6.02 -19.45
CA GLY A 354 -2.82 6.10 -17.98
C GLY A 354 -1.43 6.01 -17.36
N THR A 355 -0.37 6.45 -18.06
CA THR A 355 1.03 6.39 -17.58
C THR A 355 1.64 7.76 -17.35
N LEU A 356 2.69 7.81 -16.51
CA LEU A 356 3.43 9.03 -16.14
C LEU A 356 4.41 9.49 -17.24
N GLY A 357 4.37 8.90 -18.44
CA GLY A 357 5.32 9.19 -19.50
C GLY A 357 6.67 8.49 -19.30
N THR A 358 7.76 9.08 -19.78
CA THR A 358 9.12 8.51 -19.62
C THR A 358 9.86 9.07 -18.42
N ASP A 359 9.49 10.26 -17.98
CA ASP A 359 10.11 10.95 -16.85
C ASP A 359 9.06 11.86 -16.21
N ILE A 360 9.22 12.14 -14.92
CA ILE A 360 8.51 13.20 -14.21
C ILE A 360 9.51 14.20 -13.64
N THR A 361 9.10 15.46 -13.57
CA THR A 361 9.83 16.55 -12.89
C THR A 361 9.01 17.01 -11.70
N ILE A 362 9.63 17.05 -10.53
CA ILE A 362 8.99 17.48 -9.29
C ILE A 362 9.54 18.86 -8.93
N LYS A 363 8.63 19.80 -8.68
CA LYS A 363 8.95 21.14 -8.21
C LYS A 363 8.45 21.34 -6.79
N VAL A 364 9.25 22.04 -5.99
CA VAL A 364 8.90 22.51 -4.64
C VAL A 364 8.95 24.04 -4.68
N ASN A 365 7.83 24.69 -4.35
CA ASN A 365 7.71 26.16 -4.35
C ASN A 365 8.16 26.79 -5.69
N GLY A 366 7.80 26.14 -6.80
CA GLY A 366 8.12 26.60 -8.17
C GLY A 366 9.53 26.25 -8.67
N VAL A 367 10.42 25.77 -7.81
CA VAL A 367 11.80 25.39 -8.15
C VAL A 367 11.88 23.88 -8.40
N VAL A 368 12.61 23.47 -9.45
CA VAL A 368 12.83 22.03 -9.72
C VAL A 368 13.66 21.42 -8.58
N ASN A 369 13.10 20.41 -7.94
CA ASN A 369 13.72 19.69 -6.83
C ASN A 369 14.28 18.33 -7.28
N ALA A 370 13.50 17.59 -8.07
CA ALA A 370 13.83 16.23 -8.47
C ALA A 370 13.33 15.86 -9.87
N SER A 371 13.91 14.80 -10.43
CA SER A 371 13.44 14.15 -11.65
C SER A 371 13.52 12.64 -11.46
N ILE A 372 12.50 11.90 -11.92
CA ILE A 372 12.43 10.45 -11.79
C ILE A 372 12.11 9.83 -13.16
N HIS A 373 12.89 8.82 -13.56
CA HIS A 373 12.64 8.07 -14.78
C HIS A 373 11.48 7.09 -14.59
N THR A 374 10.37 7.30 -15.30
CA THR A 374 9.14 6.48 -15.22
C THR A 374 8.95 5.55 -16.41
N SER A 375 9.95 5.45 -17.29
CA SER A 375 9.96 4.63 -18.51
C SER A 375 10.15 3.13 -18.28
N CYS A 376 10.49 2.70 -17.06
CA CYS A 376 11.03 1.38 -16.73
C CYS A 376 12.42 1.06 -17.34
N SER A 377 13.15 2.06 -17.87
CA SER A 377 14.53 1.85 -18.36
C SER A 377 15.59 1.88 -17.27
N GLN A 378 15.20 2.22 -16.04
CA GLN A 378 16.04 2.21 -14.84
C GLN A 378 15.23 1.60 -13.68
N PRO A 379 15.90 1.05 -12.65
CA PRO A 379 15.22 0.58 -11.45
C PRO A 379 14.34 1.69 -10.85
N ILE A 380 13.08 1.37 -10.59
CA ILE A 380 12.10 2.25 -9.97
C ILE A 380 11.15 1.43 -9.10
N GLY A 381 10.85 1.94 -7.91
CA GLY A 381 9.97 1.29 -6.94
C GLY A 381 10.22 1.81 -5.52
N PRO A 382 9.54 1.22 -4.51
CA PRO A 382 9.72 1.58 -3.11
C PRO A 382 11.20 1.61 -2.69
N GLY A 383 11.59 2.63 -1.93
CA GLY A 383 12.98 2.84 -1.49
C GLY A 383 13.82 3.73 -2.42
N LEU A 384 13.33 4.07 -3.62
CA LEU A 384 14.00 5.04 -4.47
C LEU A 384 13.91 6.46 -3.87
N VAL A 385 15.03 7.10 -3.59
CA VAL A 385 15.09 8.51 -3.17
C VAL A 385 15.54 9.38 -4.35
N SER A 386 14.86 10.49 -4.60
CA SER A 386 15.24 11.49 -5.60
C SER A 386 14.90 12.90 -5.12
N GLY A 387 15.92 13.73 -4.91
CA GLY A 387 15.77 15.01 -4.21
C GLY A 387 15.18 14.81 -2.81
N ASP A 388 14.17 15.61 -2.48
CA ASP A 388 13.45 15.55 -1.20
C ASP A 388 12.25 14.58 -1.23
N PHE A 389 12.31 13.53 -2.06
CA PHE A 389 11.21 12.59 -2.22
C PHE A 389 11.67 11.14 -2.14
N LEU A 390 10.96 10.35 -1.33
CA LEU A 390 11.07 8.90 -1.26
C LEU A 390 9.87 8.27 -1.98
N VAL A 391 10.13 7.38 -2.93
CA VAL A 391 9.11 6.49 -3.49
C VAL A 391 8.77 5.46 -2.42
N VAL A 392 7.51 5.44 -1.98
CA VAL A 392 7.01 4.48 -0.98
C VAL A 392 6.12 3.40 -1.60
N ALA A 393 5.48 3.69 -2.73
CA ALA A 393 4.71 2.75 -3.52
C ALA A 393 4.63 3.19 -4.99
N GLY A 394 4.23 2.27 -5.86
CA GLY A 394 3.93 2.59 -7.24
C GLY A 394 3.46 1.38 -8.02
N SER A 395 2.88 1.61 -9.19
CA SER A 395 2.48 0.57 -10.14
C SER A 395 2.95 0.91 -11.54
N SER A 396 3.17 -0.11 -12.35
CA SER A 396 3.43 0.01 -13.78
C SER A 396 2.30 -0.61 -14.59
N ARG A 397 2.10 -0.07 -15.79
CA ARG A 397 0.96 -0.41 -16.65
C ARG A 397 0.78 -1.91 -16.86
N ASN A 398 1.87 -2.64 -17.07
CA ASN A 398 1.85 -4.07 -17.37
C ASN A 398 2.45 -4.92 -16.25
N GLY A 399 3.22 -4.33 -15.32
CA GLY A 399 3.91 -5.05 -14.25
C GLY A 399 3.14 -5.07 -12.93
N GLY A 400 2.03 -4.33 -12.81
CA GLY A 400 1.34 -4.17 -11.53
C GLY A 400 2.20 -3.40 -10.52
N ALA A 401 2.09 -3.75 -9.24
CA ALA A 401 2.85 -3.11 -8.15
C ALA A 401 4.37 -3.20 -8.39
N LEU A 402 5.09 -2.09 -8.21
CA LEU A 402 6.54 -2.01 -8.37
C LEU A 402 7.26 -2.71 -7.22
N CYS A 403 8.28 -3.51 -7.55
CA CYS A 403 9.16 -4.09 -6.54
C CYS A 403 10.06 -3.03 -5.89
N PRO A 404 10.39 -3.16 -4.59
CA PRO A 404 11.36 -2.29 -3.94
C PRO A 404 12.73 -2.30 -4.66
N ILE A 405 13.41 -1.16 -4.66
CA ILE A 405 14.76 -1.06 -5.21
C ILE A 405 15.71 -2.00 -4.45
N GLY A 406 16.60 -2.67 -5.19
CA GLY A 406 17.55 -3.61 -4.60
C GLY A 406 16.96 -5.00 -4.34
N GLN A 407 15.68 -5.22 -4.66
CA GLN A 407 15.09 -6.54 -4.68
C GLN A 407 14.93 -7.05 -6.11
N THR A 408 15.40 -8.28 -6.34
CA THR A 408 15.00 -9.03 -7.54
C THR A 408 13.51 -9.38 -7.39
N PRO A 409 12.65 -9.11 -8.39
CA PRO A 409 11.28 -9.59 -8.37
C PRO A 409 11.27 -11.09 -8.05
N PRO A 410 10.29 -11.57 -7.26
CA PRO A 410 10.18 -13.01 -7.02
C PRO A 410 10.17 -13.70 -8.39
N PRO A 411 10.89 -14.84 -8.54
CA PRO A 411 10.80 -15.62 -9.77
C PRO A 411 9.32 -15.80 -10.10
N PRO A 412 8.89 -15.53 -11.35
CA PRO A 412 7.50 -15.72 -11.72
C PRO A 412 7.03 -17.09 -11.21
N PRO A 413 5.84 -17.17 -10.57
CA PRO A 413 5.31 -18.43 -10.09
C PRO A 413 5.45 -19.49 -11.19
N VAL A 414 6.12 -20.61 -10.88
CA VAL A 414 6.25 -21.71 -11.82
C VAL A 414 4.87 -22.32 -12.01
N GLY A 415 4.21 -21.94 -13.11
CA GLY A 415 2.85 -22.33 -13.54
C GLY A 415 1.81 -21.27 -13.15
N THR A 416 1.07 -20.63 -14.05
CA THR A 416 0.62 -20.93 -15.42
C THR A 416 0.68 -19.63 -16.23
N GLY A 417 1.82 -19.33 -16.87
CA GLY A 417 1.96 -18.08 -17.62
C GLY A 417 0.94 -18.06 -18.75
N VAL A 418 0.06 -17.06 -18.83
CA VAL A 418 -0.69 -16.79 -20.06
C VAL A 418 0.29 -16.12 -21.02
N CYS A 419 0.30 -16.50 -22.29
CA CYS A 419 1.11 -15.77 -23.26
C CYS A 419 0.61 -14.31 -23.30
N ASP A 420 1.45 -13.35 -22.91
CA ASP A 420 1.14 -11.93 -22.99
C ASP A 420 2.33 -11.10 -23.50
N GLY A 421 2.04 -10.05 -24.25
CA GLY A 421 3.05 -9.11 -24.76
C GLY A 421 3.90 -9.64 -25.91
N LYS A 422 3.44 -10.69 -26.61
CA LYS A 422 4.16 -11.49 -27.61
C LYS A 422 5.26 -12.38 -27.01
N VAL A 423 5.55 -13.47 -27.69
CA VAL A 423 6.66 -14.37 -27.36
C VAL A 423 7.99 -13.64 -27.57
N ASN A 424 8.92 -13.73 -26.61
CA ASN A 424 10.25 -13.13 -26.71
C ASN A 424 11.38 -14.17 -26.87
N ALA A 425 11.15 -15.43 -26.50
CA ALA A 425 12.09 -16.52 -26.76
C ALA A 425 11.36 -17.85 -26.99
N LEU A 426 11.95 -18.71 -27.81
CA LEU A 426 11.51 -20.08 -28.00
C LEU A 426 12.71 -21.03 -27.97
N THR A 427 12.45 -22.24 -27.46
CA THR A 427 13.31 -23.41 -27.63
C THR A 427 12.54 -24.47 -28.41
N LEU A 428 13.08 -24.89 -29.54
CA LEU A 428 12.47 -25.87 -30.42
C LEU A 428 13.30 -27.15 -30.44
N LYS A 429 12.62 -28.30 -30.47
CA LYS A 429 13.19 -29.58 -30.86
C LYS A 429 12.96 -29.81 -32.34
N TYR A 430 14.00 -30.19 -33.07
CA TYR A 430 13.88 -30.61 -34.47
C TYR A 430 13.57 -32.10 -34.57
N ASN A 431 12.44 -32.46 -35.16
CA ASN A 431 11.94 -33.83 -35.30
C ASN A 431 12.24 -34.46 -36.67
N GLY A 432 13.17 -33.87 -37.45
CA GLY A 432 13.60 -34.46 -38.71
C GLY A 432 14.43 -35.74 -38.53
N LEU A 433 14.59 -36.51 -39.61
CA LEU A 433 15.27 -37.81 -39.59
C LEU A 433 16.80 -37.72 -39.70
N ALA A 434 17.33 -36.58 -40.13
CA ALA A 434 18.76 -36.33 -40.28
C ALA A 434 19.09 -34.87 -39.99
N SER A 435 20.37 -34.56 -39.75
CA SER A 435 20.84 -33.19 -39.56
C SER A 435 20.48 -32.31 -40.75
N ALA A 436 20.03 -31.08 -40.49
CA ALA A 436 19.62 -30.14 -41.52
C ALA A 436 20.03 -28.70 -41.19
N ALA A 437 20.17 -27.87 -42.22
CA ALA A 437 20.36 -26.43 -42.06
C ALA A 437 19.00 -25.79 -41.71
N ILE A 438 18.89 -25.25 -40.50
CA ILE A 438 17.69 -24.61 -39.97
C ILE A 438 17.88 -23.11 -39.94
N LYS A 439 16.93 -22.39 -40.55
CA LYS A 439 16.88 -20.93 -40.50
C LYS A 439 15.53 -20.47 -39.99
N VAL A 440 15.54 -19.66 -38.95
CA VAL A 440 14.33 -19.03 -38.38
C VAL A 440 14.37 -17.55 -38.68
N VAL A 441 13.33 -17.04 -39.32
CA VAL A 441 13.16 -15.62 -39.62
C VAL A 441 11.91 -15.09 -38.95
N GLN A 442 11.97 -13.85 -38.47
CA GLN A 442 10.84 -13.09 -37.99
C GLN A 442 10.62 -11.85 -38.86
N LYS A 443 9.39 -11.37 -38.93
CA LYS A 443 9.06 -10.11 -39.60
C LYS A 443 9.01 -8.97 -38.58
N ASP A 444 9.89 -7.96 -38.73
CA ASP A 444 9.78 -6.68 -38.01
C ASP A 444 9.47 -5.54 -38.98
N SER A 445 8.23 -5.05 -38.92
CA SER A 445 7.71 -3.76 -39.40
C SER A 445 8.06 -3.26 -40.83
N LYS A 446 8.88 -4.00 -41.59
CA LYS A 446 9.30 -3.82 -43.01
C LYS A 446 10.45 -4.77 -43.42
N ASN A 447 11.18 -5.38 -42.47
CA ASN A 447 12.34 -6.25 -42.75
C ASN A 447 12.13 -7.69 -42.25
N LEU A 448 12.73 -8.65 -42.95
CA LEU A 448 12.90 -10.02 -42.47
C LEU A 448 14.21 -10.10 -41.69
N LEU A 449 14.13 -10.44 -40.41
CA LEU A 449 15.28 -10.60 -39.53
C LEU A 449 15.50 -12.09 -39.26
N THR A 450 16.73 -12.56 -39.41
CA THR A 450 17.11 -13.93 -39.04
C THR A 450 17.40 -13.97 -37.54
N VAL A 451 16.69 -14.81 -36.79
CA VAL A 451 16.89 -15.00 -35.34
C VAL A 451 17.62 -16.30 -35.00
N PHE A 452 17.72 -17.21 -35.97
CA PHE A 452 18.54 -18.41 -35.89
C PHE A 452 18.97 -18.85 -37.29
N ASP A 453 20.23 -19.25 -37.45
CA ASP A 453 20.76 -19.86 -38.68
C ASP A 453 21.86 -20.86 -38.26
N GLY A 454 21.63 -22.15 -38.48
CA GLY A 454 22.58 -23.18 -38.06
C GLY A 454 22.18 -24.60 -38.42
N THR A 455 23.14 -25.52 -38.36
CA THR A 455 22.89 -26.95 -38.58
C THR A 455 22.41 -27.60 -37.29
N VAL A 456 21.24 -28.24 -37.33
CA VAL A 456 20.62 -28.90 -36.17
C VAL A 456 20.50 -30.39 -36.46
N ALA A 457 21.01 -31.23 -35.56
CA ALA A 457 20.89 -32.69 -35.66
C ALA A 457 19.46 -33.17 -35.39
N ALA A 458 19.10 -34.32 -35.94
CA ALA A 458 17.82 -34.98 -35.64
C ALA A 458 17.63 -35.16 -34.13
N GLY A 459 16.50 -34.69 -33.60
CA GLY A 459 16.16 -34.75 -32.19
C GLY A 459 16.81 -33.69 -31.30
N ALA A 460 17.74 -32.88 -31.82
CA ALA A 460 18.40 -31.82 -31.07
C ALA A 460 17.47 -30.63 -30.81
N GLN A 461 17.79 -29.87 -29.76
CA GLN A 461 17.10 -28.63 -29.40
C GLN A 461 17.97 -27.42 -29.74
N PHE A 462 17.32 -26.31 -30.06
CA PHE A 462 17.97 -25.03 -30.26
C PHE A 462 17.04 -23.90 -29.79
N SER A 463 17.64 -22.79 -29.36
CA SER A 463 16.92 -21.66 -28.80
C SER A 463 17.28 -20.38 -29.54
N PHE A 464 16.34 -19.44 -29.55
CA PHE A 464 16.54 -18.12 -30.13
C PHE A 464 15.63 -17.10 -29.45
N VAL A 465 16.02 -15.83 -29.57
CA VAL A 465 15.32 -14.68 -28.98
C VAL A 465 14.85 -13.74 -30.08
N GLY A 466 13.82 -12.97 -29.74
CA GLY A 466 13.28 -11.92 -30.58
C GLY A 466 14.30 -10.84 -30.92
N ALA A 467 14.33 -10.44 -32.18
CA ALA A 467 15.22 -9.38 -32.68
C ALA A 467 14.48 -8.08 -33.04
N ASP A 468 13.21 -7.91 -32.67
CA ASP A 468 12.51 -6.65 -32.93
C ASP A 468 12.94 -5.58 -31.92
N LYS A 469 12.47 -4.35 -32.09
CA LYS A 469 12.81 -3.21 -31.21
C LYS A 469 12.49 -3.43 -29.73
N MET A 470 11.68 -4.43 -29.41
CA MET A 470 11.24 -4.77 -28.07
C MET A 470 11.85 -6.07 -27.56
N GLY A 471 12.77 -6.68 -28.31
CA GLY A 471 13.31 -8.01 -28.00
C GLY A 471 12.26 -9.12 -28.12
N THR A 472 11.18 -8.90 -28.88
CA THR A 472 10.13 -9.89 -29.12
C THR A 472 10.26 -10.56 -30.47
N LEU A 473 9.72 -11.78 -30.57
CA LEU A 473 9.43 -12.42 -31.84
C LEU A 473 8.28 -11.62 -32.48
N GLY A 474 8.30 -11.46 -33.80
CA GLY A 474 7.25 -10.75 -34.54
C GLY A 474 5.85 -11.35 -34.32
N VAL A 475 4.87 -10.96 -35.13
CA VAL A 475 3.53 -11.61 -35.05
C VAL A 475 3.61 -13.10 -35.40
N GLU A 476 4.57 -13.45 -36.24
CA GLU A 476 4.83 -14.80 -36.71
C GLU A 476 6.33 -14.97 -36.99
N ILE A 477 6.82 -16.18 -36.77
CA ILE A 477 8.12 -16.64 -37.28
C ILE A 477 7.92 -17.66 -38.40
N THR A 478 8.84 -17.68 -39.36
CA THR A 478 8.89 -18.68 -40.43
C THR A 478 10.17 -19.49 -40.30
N ILE A 479 10.05 -20.81 -40.40
CA ILE A 479 11.16 -21.75 -40.25
C ILE A 479 11.42 -22.43 -41.59
N TYR A 480 12.68 -22.42 -42.02
CA TYR A 480 13.19 -23.07 -43.22
C TYR A 480 14.08 -24.25 -42.84
N VAL A 481 13.94 -25.35 -43.58
CA VAL A 481 14.79 -26.55 -43.50
C VAL A 481 15.46 -26.72 -44.85
N ASN A 482 16.80 -26.70 -44.88
CA ASN A 482 17.61 -26.76 -46.10
C ASN A 482 17.18 -25.72 -47.16
N GLY A 483 16.87 -24.50 -46.71
CA GLY A 483 16.45 -23.40 -47.59
C GLY A 483 14.99 -23.43 -48.06
N VAL A 484 14.23 -24.49 -47.76
CA VAL A 484 12.82 -24.61 -48.12
C VAL A 484 11.95 -24.28 -46.91
N LYS A 485 10.90 -23.47 -47.09
CA LYS A 485 9.95 -23.15 -46.02
C LYS A 485 9.32 -24.44 -45.50
N ASN A 486 9.49 -24.72 -44.22
CA ASN A 486 8.91 -25.89 -43.55
C ASN A 486 7.59 -25.53 -42.86
N THR A 487 7.60 -24.48 -42.04
CA THR A 487 6.40 -24.06 -41.28
C THR A 487 6.47 -22.60 -40.85
N SER A 488 5.37 -22.13 -40.25
CA SER A 488 5.26 -20.87 -39.53
C SER A 488 4.70 -21.11 -38.12
N ILE A 489 5.02 -20.23 -37.16
CA ILE A 489 4.47 -20.26 -35.80
C ILE A 489 4.01 -18.85 -35.41
N HIS A 490 2.75 -18.71 -34.98
CA HIS A 490 2.22 -17.45 -34.45
C HIS A 490 2.83 -17.15 -33.07
N THR A 491 3.42 -15.98 -32.92
CA THR A 491 4.14 -15.54 -31.71
C THR A 491 3.52 -14.29 -31.07
N SER A 492 2.34 -13.89 -31.53
CA SER A 492 1.57 -12.73 -31.06
C SER A 492 0.81 -12.95 -29.74
N CYS A 493 0.77 -14.17 -29.21
CA CYS A 493 -0.12 -14.59 -28.13
C CYS A 493 -1.63 -14.56 -28.47
N SER A 494 -2.00 -14.40 -29.74
CA SER A 494 -3.40 -14.46 -30.18
C SER A 494 -3.90 -15.89 -30.46
N GLN A 495 -3.03 -16.88 -30.31
CA GLN A 495 -3.32 -18.30 -30.42
C GLN A 495 -2.57 -19.04 -29.31
N PRO A 496 -3.07 -20.21 -28.84
CA PRO A 496 -2.35 -21.03 -27.88
C PRO A 496 -0.93 -21.35 -28.37
N ILE A 497 0.06 -21.07 -27.54
CA ILE A 497 1.47 -21.33 -27.82
C ILE A 497 2.19 -21.69 -26.51
N GLY A 498 3.01 -22.73 -26.57
CA GLY A 498 3.87 -23.13 -25.46
C GLY A 498 4.38 -24.56 -25.62
N PRO A 499 5.04 -25.11 -24.59
CA PRO A 499 5.58 -26.47 -24.61
C PRO A 499 4.56 -27.51 -25.07
N GLY A 500 4.94 -28.35 -26.03
CA GLY A 500 4.04 -29.36 -26.61
C GLY A 500 3.45 -28.97 -27.96
N LEU A 501 3.46 -27.68 -28.34
CA LEU A 501 3.04 -27.26 -29.69
C LEU A 501 3.92 -27.92 -30.76
N VAL A 502 3.30 -28.65 -31.69
CA VAL A 502 3.97 -29.20 -32.87
C VAL A 502 3.59 -28.38 -34.10
N SER A 503 4.59 -27.91 -34.84
CA SER A 503 4.41 -27.20 -36.10
C SER A 503 5.46 -27.67 -37.11
N GLY A 504 5.00 -28.24 -38.23
CA GLY A 504 5.87 -28.88 -39.22
C GLY A 504 6.79 -29.92 -38.58
N ALA A 505 8.10 -29.81 -38.83
CA ALA A 505 9.12 -30.70 -38.27
C ALA A 505 9.61 -30.28 -36.88
N PHE A 506 8.89 -29.43 -36.13
CA PHE A 506 9.37 -28.85 -34.87
C PHE A 506 8.37 -29.01 -33.73
N THR A 507 8.89 -29.21 -32.52
CA THR A 507 8.11 -29.14 -31.28
C THR A 507 8.64 -28.00 -30.41
N VAL A 508 7.76 -27.15 -29.91
CA VAL A 508 8.11 -26.17 -28.86
C VAL A 508 8.36 -26.92 -27.57
N ILE A 509 9.56 -26.78 -27.00
CA ILE A 509 9.95 -27.40 -25.72
C ILE A 509 9.88 -26.40 -24.57
N ALA A 510 10.19 -25.14 -24.86
CA ALA A 510 10.09 -24.04 -23.91
C ALA A 510 9.86 -22.72 -24.66
N GLY A 511 9.37 -21.72 -23.95
CA GLY A 511 9.31 -20.37 -24.46
C GLY A 511 8.96 -19.39 -23.36
N THR A 512 9.20 -18.12 -23.64
CA THR A 512 8.79 -17.02 -22.77
C THR A 512 8.05 -15.97 -23.60
N SER A 513 7.11 -15.28 -22.96
CA SER A 513 6.47 -14.09 -23.49
C SER A 513 6.90 -12.86 -22.72
N ARG A 514 6.84 -11.70 -23.38
CA ARG A 514 7.38 -10.44 -22.86
C ARG A 514 6.75 -10.05 -21.52
N ASN A 515 5.45 -10.28 -21.37
CA ASN A 515 4.70 -9.90 -20.18
C ASN A 515 4.26 -11.12 -19.35
N GLY A 516 4.05 -12.27 -20.00
CA GLY A 516 3.51 -13.46 -19.33
C GLY A 516 4.56 -14.41 -18.74
N GLY A 517 5.85 -14.14 -18.92
CA GLY A 517 6.91 -15.04 -18.46
C GLY A 517 6.91 -16.36 -19.25
N ALA A 518 7.20 -17.48 -18.59
CA ALA A 518 7.23 -18.79 -19.25
C ALA A 518 5.87 -19.16 -19.87
N LEU A 519 5.89 -19.64 -21.11
CA LEU A 519 4.69 -20.09 -21.81
C LEU A 519 4.10 -21.34 -21.14
N PRO A 520 2.76 -21.47 -21.09
CA PRO A 520 2.11 -22.63 -20.50
C PRO A 520 2.18 -23.81 -21.48
N PRO A 521 2.27 -25.06 -21.00
CA PRO A 521 2.18 -26.22 -21.89
C PRO A 521 0.82 -26.28 -22.59
N LEU A 522 0.79 -26.87 -23.79
CA LEU A 522 -0.43 -27.13 -24.58
C LEU A 522 -1.03 -28.51 -24.33
#